data_AF-A0AAN8J143-F1
#
_entry.id   AF-A0AAN8J143-F1
#
_cell.length_a   1.000
_cell.length_b   1.000
_cell.length_c   1.000
_cell.angle_alpha   90.00
_cell.angle_beta   90.00
_cell.angle_gamma   90.00
#
_symmetry.space_group_name_H-M   'P 1'
#
loop_
_entity.id
_entity.type
_entity.pdbx_description
1 polymer ?
#
loop_
_entity_poly.entity_id
_entity_poly.type
_entity_poly.pdbx_seq_one_letter_code
_entity_poly.pdbx_strand_id
1 'polypeptide(L)'
;VSFSKFDFLIRNEKKKKRLSTAEKKQKFTGKDYKSLINKVEKREEKLGKLREKEPEKAVQLEQDIKWNRAVSKAKGIKVKDNKELLQKGLKRKEKMKEKRKEKWSNRESNVEKEKAKKQEKRKENLQKRIDDKKKHKLQAMRKKGRIL
;
A
#
# COMPACT_ATOMS: atom_id res chain seq x y z
N VAL A 1 5.44 25.16 -23.83
CA VAL A 1 5.90 25.04 -22.43
C VAL A 1 7.12 24.13 -22.41
N SER A 2 8.33 24.71 -22.36
CA SER A 2 9.58 23.93 -22.37
C SER A 2 9.95 23.57 -20.92
N PHE A 3 10.27 22.29 -20.68
CA PHE A 3 10.86 21.85 -19.42
C PHE A 3 12.38 21.95 -19.55
N SER A 4 12.99 22.81 -18.73
CA SER A 4 14.43 23.04 -18.69
C SER A 4 15.20 21.75 -18.36
N LYS A 5 16.24 21.45 -19.15
CA LYS A 5 17.14 20.29 -19.03
C LYS A 5 18.35 20.57 -18.13
N PHE A 6 18.16 21.37 -17.09
CA PHE A 6 19.24 21.87 -16.23
C PHE A 6 18.96 21.61 -14.75
N ASP A 7 18.95 20.34 -14.35
CA ASP A 7 18.92 20.01 -12.91
C ASP A 7 19.66 18.70 -12.55
N PHE A 8 20.65 18.30 -13.35
CA PHE A 8 21.39 17.04 -13.16
C PHE A 8 22.86 17.19 -12.73
N LEU A 9 23.39 18.40 -12.61
CA LEU A 9 24.82 18.63 -12.39
C LEU A 9 25.24 18.90 -10.93
N ILE A 10 24.31 18.91 -9.98
CA ILE A 10 24.64 19.05 -8.55
C ILE A 10 24.10 17.86 -7.78
N ARG A 11 24.72 16.68 -7.99
CA ARG A 11 24.54 15.57 -7.04
C ARG A 11 25.76 14.66 -6.97
N ASN A 12 26.89 15.25 -6.55
CA ASN A 12 27.99 14.50 -5.93
C ASN A 12 27.61 14.01 -4.51
N GLU A 13 26.43 13.40 -4.36
CA GLU A 13 26.14 12.60 -3.19
C GLU A 13 26.68 11.21 -3.47
N LYS A 14 27.63 10.73 -2.66
CA LYS A 14 28.02 9.31 -2.62
C LYS A 14 26.75 8.48 -2.45
N LYS A 15 26.15 8.02 -3.56
CA LYS A 15 24.92 7.23 -3.54
C LYS A 15 25.19 6.01 -2.65
N LYS A 16 24.50 5.91 -1.51
CA LYS A 16 24.60 4.73 -0.64
C LYS A 16 24.44 3.49 -1.51
N LYS A 17 25.49 2.67 -1.64
CA LYS A 17 25.45 1.45 -2.45
C LYS A 17 24.20 0.66 -2.05
N ARG A 18 23.34 0.32 -3.02
CA ARG A 18 22.14 -0.48 -2.76
C ARG A 18 22.62 -1.84 -2.27
N LEU A 19 22.19 -2.22 -1.07
CA LEU A 19 22.55 -3.53 -0.53
C LEU A 19 22.13 -4.64 -1.49
N SER A 20 23.01 -5.63 -1.63
CA SER A 20 22.72 -6.84 -2.40
C SER A 20 21.56 -7.61 -1.76
N THR A 21 20.92 -8.49 -2.53
CA THR A 21 19.82 -9.32 -2.02
C THR A 21 20.29 -10.20 -0.86
N ALA A 22 21.52 -10.72 -0.91
CA ALA A 22 22.13 -11.51 0.15
C ALA A 22 22.34 -10.67 1.43
N GLU A 23 22.87 -9.46 1.30
CA GLU A 23 23.08 -8.55 2.43
C GLU A 23 21.77 -8.14 3.11
N LYS A 24 20.71 -7.91 2.33
CA LYS A 24 19.36 -7.64 2.87
C LYS A 24 18.78 -8.85 3.61
N LYS A 25 19.05 -10.06 3.10
CA LYS A 25 18.64 -11.31 3.75
C LYS A 25 19.38 -11.54 5.07
N GLN A 26 20.64 -11.13 5.20
CA GLN A 26 21.36 -11.28 6.46
C GLN A 26 20.98 -10.23 7.52
N LYS A 27 20.65 -9.00 7.11
CA LYS A 27 20.39 -7.89 8.06
C LYS A 27 18.98 -7.95 8.66
N PHE A 28 18.88 -7.69 9.98
CA PHE A 28 17.60 -7.47 10.69
C PHE A 28 17.14 -6.02 10.54
N THR A 29 16.96 -5.59 9.29
CA THR A 29 16.59 -4.21 8.95
C THR A 29 15.45 -4.20 7.92
N GLY A 30 14.80 -3.06 7.74
CA GLY A 30 13.74 -2.88 6.72
C GLY A 30 12.31 -3.03 7.23
N LYS A 31 11.37 -3.28 6.30
CA LYS A 31 9.90 -3.33 6.54
C LYS A 31 9.26 -4.63 6.03
N ASP A 32 10.07 -5.65 5.80
CA ASP A 32 9.62 -6.97 5.35
C ASP A 32 9.40 -7.86 6.58
N TYR A 33 8.32 -7.54 7.31
CA TYR A 33 8.00 -8.15 8.60
C TYR A 33 7.93 -9.68 8.54
N LYS A 34 7.35 -10.27 7.48
CA LYS A 34 7.30 -11.72 7.28
C LYS A 34 8.70 -12.34 7.24
N SER A 35 9.61 -11.75 6.45
CA SER A 35 10.99 -12.24 6.37
C SER A 35 11.72 -12.06 7.70
N LEU A 36 11.50 -10.95 8.41
CA LEU A 36 12.12 -10.71 9.70
C LEU A 36 11.64 -11.69 10.78
N ILE A 37 10.34 -12.01 10.82
CA ILE A 37 9.76 -13.02 11.73
C ILE A 37 10.44 -14.37 11.49
N ASN A 38 10.48 -14.84 10.23
CA ASN A 38 11.11 -16.11 9.88
C ASN A 38 12.61 -16.14 10.27
N LYS A 39 13.31 -14.99 10.23
CA LYS A 39 14.71 -14.92 10.66
C LYS A 39 14.87 -15.04 12.17
N VAL A 40 13.96 -14.42 12.93
CA VAL A 40 13.96 -14.52 14.40
C VAL A 40 13.68 -15.97 14.79
N GLU A 41 12.66 -16.60 14.21
CA GLU A 41 12.27 -17.98 14.49
C GLU A 41 13.39 -18.96 14.15
N LYS A 42 13.99 -18.86 12.95
CA LYS A 42 15.15 -19.67 12.59
C LYS A 42 16.34 -19.50 13.52
N ARG A 43 16.48 -18.33 14.16
CA ARG A 43 17.58 -18.08 15.10
C ARG A 43 17.28 -18.70 16.46
N GLU A 44 16.05 -18.59 16.93
CA GLU A 44 15.55 -19.25 18.14
C GLU A 44 15.65 -20.77 18.01
N GLU A 45 15.23 -21.35 16.88
CA GLU A 45 15.36 -22.79 16.59
C GLU A 45 16.82 -23.26 16.61
N LYS A 46 17.73 -22.50 15.99
CA LYS A 46 19.16 -22.83 15.99
C LYS A 46 19.73 -22.80 17.41
N LEU A 47 19.35 -21.80 18.20
CA LEU A 47 19.77 -21.71 19.60
C LEU A 47 19.20 -22.86 20.44
N GLY A 48 17.92 -23.22 20.26
CA GLY A 48 17.30 -24.36 20.93
C GLY A 48 18.03 -25.67 20.63
N LYS A 49 18.28 -25.97 19.35
CA LYS A 49 19.04 -27.15 18.93
C LYS A 49 20.47 -27.17 19.46
N LEU A 50 21.10 -26.01 19.61
CA LEU A 50 22.45 -25.93 20.16
C LEU A 50 22.45 -26.14 21.68
N ARG A 51 21.45 -25.61 22.40
CA ARG A 51 21.31 -25.81 23.85
C ARG A 51 21.12 -27.28 24.22
N GLU A 52 20.40 -28.03 23.39
CA GLU A 52 20.19 -29.48 23.59
C GLU A 52 21.46 -30.31 23.38
N LYS A 53 22.32 -29.91 22.42
CA LYS A 53 23.54 -30.66 22.09
C LYS A 53 24.74 -30.22 22.91
N GLU A 54 24.95 -28.91 23.03
CA GLU A 54 26.16 -28.27 23.55
C GLU A 54 25.80 -26.95 24.27
N PRO A 55 25.48 -27.00 25.57
CA PRO A 55 24.99 -25.82 26.30
C PRO A 55 26.01 -24.68 26.38
N GLU A 56 27.29 -24.99 26.53
CA GLU A 56 28.36 -23.99 26.62
C GLU A 56 28.49 -23.16 25.33
N LYS A 57 28.48 -23.83 24.16
CA LYS A 57 28.54 -23.14 22.87
C LYS A 57 27.30 -22.29 22.62
N ALA A 58 26.14 -22.71 23.14
CA ALA A 58 24.92 -21.91 23.06
C ALA A 58 25.02 -20.61 23.87
N VAL A 59 25.61 -20.66 25.07
CA VAL A 59 25.84 -19.47 25.91
C VAL A 59 26.81 -18.50 25.23
N GLN A 60 27.92 -19.01 24.69
CA GLN A 60 28.88 -18.19 23.93
C GLN A 60 28.21 -17.51 22.73
N LEU A 61 27.45 -18.26 21.94
CA LEU A 61 26.77 -17.73 20.76
C LEU A 61 25.71 -16.68 21.13
N GLU A 62 25.01 -16.83 22.25
CA GLU A 62 24.10 -15.81 22.78
C GLU A 62 24.82 -14.52 23.22
N GLN A 63 25.98 -14.64 23.84
CA GLN A 63 26.81 -13.50 24.22
C GLN A 63 27.30 -12.74 22.98
N ASP A 64 27.83 -13.45 21.99
CA ASP A 64 28.25 -12.88 20.70
C ASP A 64 27.11 -12.14 20.00
N ILE A 65 25.93 -12.76 20.02
CA ILE A 65 24.71 -12.17 19.52
C ILE A 65 24.38 -10.84 20.22
N LYS A 66 24.46 -10.82 21.56
CA LYS A 66 24.14 -9.63 22.38
C LYS A 66 25.15 -8.53 22.10
N TRP A 67 26.43 -8.86 22.02
CA TRP A 67 27.50 -7.93 21.71
C TRP A 67 27.37 -7.34 20.30
N ASN A 68 27.19 -8.18 19.29
CA ASN A 68 26.96 -7.75 17.91
C ASN A 68 25.74 -6.84 17.77
N ARG A 69 24.68 -7.10 18.55
CA ARG A 69 23.49 -6.24 18.61
C ARG A 69 23.83 -4.87 19.19
N ALA A 70 24.60 -4.82 20.29
CA ALA A 70 25.02 -3.56 20.91
C ALA A 70 25.91 -2.74 19.97
N VAL A 71 26.92 -3.37 19.36
CA VAL A 71 27.81 -2.74 18.37
C VAL A 71 27.03 -2.22 17.16
N SER A 72 26.07 -2.99 16.64
CA SER A 72 25.24 -2.56 15.51
C SER A 72 24.37 -1.36 15.86
N LYS A 73 23.81 -1.32 17.08
CA LYS A 73 23.04 -0.18 17.57
C LYS A 73 23.92 1.06 17.76
N ALA A 74 25.13 0.90 18.30
CA ALA A 74 26.11 1.98 18.43
C ALA A 74 26.51 2.57 17.06
N LYS A 75 26.63 1.72 16.03
CA LYS A 75 26.83 2.14 14.62
C LYS A 75 25.61 2.85 14.00
N GLY A 76 24.50 3.01 14.74
CA GLY A 76 23.27 3.65 14.27
C GLY A 76 22.33 2.74 13.46
N ILE A 77 22.60 1.43 13.41
CA ILE A 77 21.75 0.48 12.67
C ILE A 77 20.54 0.10 13.54
N LYS A 78 19.33 0.36 13.02
CA LYS A 78 18.07 -0.03 13.67
C LYS A 78 17.82 -1.54 13.54
N VAL A 79 18.33 -2.32 14.48
CA VAL A 79 18.13 -3.78 14.56
C VAL A 79 16.69 -4.09 14.97
N LYS A 80 15.97 -4.86 14.14
CA LYS A 80 14.56 -5.27 14.36
C LYS A 80 14.44 -6.79 14.49
N ASP A 81 14.56 -7.27 15.71
CA ASP A 81 14.63 -8.68 16.07
C ASP A 81 13.57 -9.11 17.12
N ASN A 82 12.71 -8.20 17.59
CA ASN A 82 11.63 -8.53 18.52
C ASN A 82 10.39 -9.10 17.77
N LYS A 83 10.03 -10.35 18.05
CA LYS A 83 8.92 -11.09 17.41
C LYS A 83 7.58 -10.38 17.55
N GLU A 84 7.19 -9.96 18.76
CA GLU A 84 5.89 -9.32 19.00
C GLU A 84 5.74 -8.01 18.24
N LEU A 85 6.79 -7.19 18.23
CA LEU A 85 6.79 -5.90 17.52
C LEU A 85 6.73 -6.11 16.00
N LEU A 86 7.38 -7.16 15.49
CA LEU A 86 7.31 -7.53 14.09
C LEU A 86 5.91 -8.00 13.68
N GLN A 87 5.25 -8.81 14.51
CA GLN A 87 3.86 -9.23 14.31
C GLN A 87 2.89 -8.04 14.35
N LYS A 88 3.03 -7.14 15.33
CA LYS A 88 2.26 -5.88 15.39
C LYS A 88 2.50 -5.03 14.12
N GLY A 89 3.74 -4.98 13.64
CA GLY A 89 4.11 -4.32 12.39
C GLY A 89 3.43 -4.94 11.16
N LEU A 90 3.36 -6.26 11.10
CA LEU A 90 2.68 -7.00 10.04
C LEU A 90 1.17 -6.70 10.03
N LYS A 91 0.49 -6.80 11.18
CA LYS A 91 -0.93 -6.48 11.32
C LYS A 91 -1.25 -5.05 10.89
N ARG A 92 -0.42 -4.08 11.27
CA ARG A 92 -0.58 -2.68 10.81
C ARG A 92 -0.43 -2.56 9.29
N LYS A 93 0.50 -3.29 8.68
CA LYS A 93 0.71 -3.29 7.21
C LYS A 93 -0.51 -3.87 6.48
N GLU A 94 -1.09 -4.93 7.01
CA GLU A 94 -2.30 -5.58 6.50
C GLU A 94 -3.52 -4.65 6.61
N LYS A 95 -3.76 -4.08 7.80
CA LYS A 95 -4.83 -3.08 8.00
C LYS A 95 -4.71 -1.88 7.05
N MET A 96 -3.48 -1.40 6.81
CA MET A 96 -3.26 -0.32 5.84
C MET A 96 -3.54 -0.74 4.39
N LYS A 97 -3.35 -2.02 4.05
CA LYS A 97 -3.71 -2.57 2.73
C LYS A 97 -5.22 -2.71 2.57
N GLU A 98 -5.91 -3.18 3.59
CA GLU A 98 -7.39 -3.24 3.63
C GLU A 98 -8.01 -1.86 3.45
N LYS A 99 -7.58 -0.86 4.25
CA LYS A 99 -8.04 0.53 4.11
C LYS A 99 -7.80 1.09 2.72
N ARG A 100 -6.70 0.71 2.05
CA ARG A 100 -6.44 1.11 0.67
C ARG A 100 -7.42 0.42 -0.28
N LYS A 101 -7.61 -0.90 -0.16
CA LYS A 101 -8.55 -1.66 -0.97
C LYS A 101 -9.97 -1.05 -0.88
N GLU A 102 -10.44 -0.80 0.33
CA GLU A 102 -11.74 -0.18 0.60
C GLU A 102 -11.85 1.21 -0.05
N LYS A 103 -10.84 2.08 0.14
CA LYS A 103 -10.83 3.41 -0.49
C LYS A 103 -10.88 3.35 -2.02
N TRP A 104 -10.22 2.36 -2.63
CA TRP A 104 -10.26 2.18 -4.08
C TRP A 104 -11.62 1.67 -4.55
N SER A 105 -12.19 0.68 -3.87
CA SER A 105 -13.54 0.18 -4.17
C SER A 105 -14.61 1.28 -4.03
N ASN A 106 -14.54 2.10 -2.98
CA ASN A 106 -15.45 3.24 -2.80
C ASN A 106 -15.31 4.28 -3.92
N ARG A 107 -14.09 4.52 -4.41
CA ARG A 107 -13.85 5.42 -5.55
C ARG A 107 -14.49 4.88 -6.82
N GLU A 108 -14.32 3.60 -7.09
CA GLU A 108 -14.90 2.93 -8.26
C GLU A 108 -16.42 3.00 -8.22
N SER A 109 -17.04 2.61 -7.10
CA SER A 109 -18.50 2.70 -6.91
C SER A 109 -19.01 4.13 -7.06
N ASN A 110 -18.30 5.13 -6.53
CA ASN A 110 -18.69 6.53 -6.70
C ASN A 110 -18.62 6.97 -8.16
N VAL A 111 -17.57 6.58 -8.89
CA VAL A 111 -17.44 6.89 -10.33
C VAL A 111 -18.59 6.25 -11.12
N GLU A 112 -18.96 5.01 -10.82
CA GLU A 112 -20.10 4.33 -11.46
C GLU A 112 -21.43 5.04 -11.16
N LYS A 113 -21.68 5.39 -9.90
CA LYS A 113 -22.88 6.14 -9.49
C LYS A 113 -22.97 7.48 -10.20
N GLU A 114 -21.87 8.23 -10.28
CA GLU A 114 -21.85 9.53 -10.97
C GLU A 114 -22.06 9.39 -12.48
N LYS A 115 -21.53 8.33 -13.11
CA LYS A 115 -21.83 7.99 -14.51
C LYS A 115 -23.32 7.68 -14.69
N ALA A 116 -23.90 6.83 -13.84
CA ALA A 116 -25.31 6.46 -13.90
C ALA A 116 -26.23 7.68 -13.75
N LYS A 117 -26.02 8.50 -12.72
CA LYS A 117 -26.79 9.75 -12.50
C LYS A 117 -26.75 10.68 -13.70
N LYS A 118 -25.59 10.86 -14.33
CA LYS A 118 -25.47 11.68 -15.55
C LYS A 118 -26.27 11.11 -16.72
N GLN A 119 -26.26 9.79 -16.88
CA GLN A 119 -27.05 9.12 -17.92
C GLN A 119 -28.56 9.19 -17.65
N GLU A 120 -28.99 9.00 -16.41
CA GLU A 120 -30.40 9.16 -16.00
C GLU A 120 -30.89 10.58 -16.27
N LYS A 121 -30.15 11.60 -15.81
CA LYS A 121 -30.47 13.01 -16.09
C LYS A 121 -30.55 13.30 -17.60
N ARG A 122 -29.68 12.69 -18.41
CA ARG A 122 -29.73 12.81 -19.87
C ARG A 122 -31.01 12.18 -20.43
N LYS A 123 -31.38 10.98 -19.98
CA LYS A 123 -32.62 10.28 -20.40
C LYS A 123 -33.85 11.10 -20.04
N GLU A 124 -33.94 11.61 -18.82
CA GLU A 124 -35.03 12.47 -18.37
C GLU A 124 -35.16 13.74 -19.23
N ASN A 125 -34.04 14.41 -19.51
CA ASN A 125 -34.04 15.62 -20.34
C ASN A 125 -34.45 15.33 -21.80
N LEU A 126 -34.03 14.19 -22.36
CA LEU A 126 -34.46 13.74 -23.68
C LEU A 126 -35.97 13.44 -23.71
N GLN A 127 -36.47 12.75 -22.68
CA GLN A 127 -37.88 12.43 -22.55
C GLN A 127 -38.73 13.69 -22.45
N LYS A 128 -38.34 14.65 -21.60
CA LYS A 128 -38.97 15.98 -21.50
C LYS A 128 -39.04 16.69 -22.86
N ARG A 129 -37.93 16.71 -23.62
CA ARG A 129 -37.92 17.31 -24.97
C ARG A 129 -38.87 16.61 -25.95
N ILE A 130 -38.98 15.28 -25.86
CA ILE A 130 -39.92 14.51 -26.69
C ILE A 130 -41.37 14.86 -26.32
N ASP A 131 -41.67 14.91 -25.03
CA ASP A 131 -43.01 15.18 -24.53
C ASP A 131 -43.43 16.63 -24.79
N ASP A 132 -42.52 17.59 -24.65
CA ASP A 132 -42.75 18.99 -25.04
C ASP A 132 -43.04 19.14 -26.52
N LYS A 133 -42.31 18.43 -27.41
CA LYS A 133 -42.61 18.40 -28.85
C LYS A 133 -44.00 17.84 -29.13
N LYS A 134 -44.39 16.74 -28.48
CA LYS A 134 -45.73 16.15 -28.59
C LYS A 134 -46.79 17.14 -28.11
N LYS A 135 -46.57 17.79 -26.97
CA LYS A 135 -47.47 18.79 -26.38
C LYS A 135 -47.64 20.00 -27.30
N HIS A 136 -46.56 20.54 -27.87
CA HIS A 136 -46.63 21.64 -28.84
C HIS A 136 -47.38 21.24 -30.11
N LYS A 137 -47.16 20.03 -30.63
CA LYS A 137 -47.91 19.50 -31.79
C LYS A 137 -49.40 19.40 -31.47
N LEU A 138 -49.75 18.87 -30.29
CA LEU A 138 -51.14 18.77 -29.83
C LEU A 138 -51.79 20.14 -29.68
N GLN A 139 -51.10 21.10 -29.04
CA GLN A 139 -51.57 22.49 -28.91
C GLN A 139 -51.78 23.16 -30.27
N ALA A 140 -50.88 22.95 -31.23
CA ALA A 140 -51.02 23.49 -32.58
C ALA A 140 -52.23 22.89 -33.33
N MET A 141 -52.55 21.62 -33.12
CA MET A 141 -53.74 20.98 -33.69
C MET A 141 -55.04 21.49 -33.05
N ARG A 142 -55.06 21.67 -31.72
CA ARG A 142 -56.18 22.29 -30.99
C ARG A 142 -56.46 23.73 -31.47
N LYS A 143 -55.43 24.56 -31.61
CA LYS A 143 -55.56 25.93 -32.16
C LYS A 143 -56.14 25.96 -33.58
N LYS A 144 -55.95 24.90 -34.36
CA LYS A 144 -56.49 24.76 -35.72
C LYS A 144 -57.88 24.09 -35.75
N GLY A 145 -58.49 23.82 -34.60
CA GLY A 145 -59.80 23.16 -34.50
C GLY A 145 -59.81 21.69 -34.94
N ARG A 146 -58.64 21.06 -35.10
CA ARG A 146 -58.53 19.67 -35.60
C ARG A 146 -58.70 18.62 -34.51
N ILE A 147 -58.60 19.03 -33.25
CA ILE A 147 -58.72 18.20 -32.05
C ILE A 147 -59.41 19.08 -31.01
N LEU A 148 -60.42 18.53 -30.31
CA LEU A 148 -61.10 19.19 -29.19
C LEU A 148 -60.13 19.45 -28.01
#